data_AF-A0A443Z1C9-F1
#
_entry.id   AF-A0A443Z1C9-F1
#
_cell.length_a   1.000
_cell.length_b   1.000
_cell.length_c   1.000
_cell.angle_alpha   90.00
_cell.angle_beta   90.00
_cell.angle_gamma   90.00
#
_symmetry.space_group_name_H-M   'P 1'
#
loop_
_entity.id
_entity.type
_entity.pdbx_description
1 polymer ?
#
loop_
_entity_poly.entity_id
_entity_poly.type
_entity_poly.pdbx_seq_one_letter_code
_entity_poly.pdbx_strand_id
1 'polypeptide(L)'
;MQRLWLLITFPLWLSLAKGWKYFYPFNDRSYVLAIDEGSVKTSGERVCTVHFFHQKTGSQTTLWKQELAMQYGQETKKADFNGDGVADFLILKGTGARGSNELYYLFLANPKAKTLKRVKGFEDLPNPSYHPKYQVVTSYSFAGKNYYSIYRMGKGNQLIQVGNSFEDSFDSDEKILDSKIAAALKQHKTGTKKSN
;
A
#
# COMPACT_ATOMS: atom_id res chain seq x y z
N MET A 1 43.95 -13.85 -32.16
CA MET A 1 42.98 -12.80 -31.77
C MET A 1 42.14 -13.34 -30.61
N GLN A 2 42.49 -13.03 -29.36
CA GLN A 2 41.72 -13.43 -28.18
C GLN A 2 40.71 -12.33 -27.84
N ARG A 3 39.43 -12.69 -27.77
CA ARG A 3 38.36 -11.81 -27.28
C ARG A 3 38.33 -11.86 -25.76
N LEU A 4 38.70 -10.75 -25.13
CA LEU A 4 38.63 -10.53 -23.69
C LEU A 4 37.15 -10.25 -23.33
N TRP A 5 36.53 -11.15 -22.55
CA TRP A 5 35.25 -10.88 -21.92
C TRP A 5 35.49 -10.02 -20.68
N LEU A 6 35.06 -8.76 -20.69
CA LEU A 6 34.94 -7.96 -19.47
C LEU A 6 33.75 -8.49 -18.67
N LEU A 7 34.05 -9.29 -17.64
CA LEU A 7 33.15 -9.52 -16.52
C LEU A 7 32.97 -8.18 -15.78
N ILE A 8 31.83 -7.52 -16.01
CA ILE A 8 31.40 -6.40 -15.17
C ILE A 8 31.03 -7.00 -13.81
N THR A 9 31.99 -7.00 -12.90
CA THR A 9 31.74 -7.30 -11.49
C THR A 9 31.02 -6.10 -10.88
N PHE A 10 29.72 -6.22 -10.65
CA PHE A 10 29.01 -5.29 -9.78
C PHE A 10 29.66 -5.34 -8.39
N PRO A 11 30.06 -4.20 -7.79
CA PRO A 11 30.64 -4.21 -6.47
C PRO A 11 29.57 -4.65 -5.47
N LEU A 12 29.80 -5.83 -4.90
CA LEU A 12 28.98 -6.52 -3.92
C LEU A 12 29.19 -5.89 -2.53
N TRP A 13 28.80 -4.63 -2.34
CA TRP A 13 28.84 -3.95 -1.05
C TRP A 13 27.50 -3.32 -0.72
N LEU A 14 26.45 -4.14 -0.67
CA LEU A 14 25.41 -3.92 0.35
C LEU A 14 25.84 -4.72 1.57
N SER A 15 26.46 -4.04 2.53
CA SER A 15 26.35 -4.49 3.92
C SER A 15 24.87 -4.42 4.26
N LEU A 16 24.17 -5.55 4.16
CA LEU A 16 22.79 -5.66 4.61
C LEU A 16 22.81 -5.44 6.12
N ALA A 17 22.29 -4.29 6.57
CA ALA A 17 22.14 -4.04 7.99
C ALA A 17 21.22 -5.13 8.57
N LYS A 18 21.66 -5.79 9.64
CA LYS A 18 20.91 -6.86 10.29
C LYS A 18 19.54 -6.31 10.72
N GLY A 19 18.45 -6.91 10.23
CA GLY A 19 17.06 -6.48 10.53
C GLY A 19 16.41 -5.59 9.46
N TRP A 20 17.12 -5.23 8.39
CA TRP A 20 16.54 -4.47 7.28
C TRP A 20 15.98 -5.38 6.20
N LYS A 21 14.81 -5.04 5.66
CA LYS A 21 14.26 -5.63 4.42
C LYS A 21 14.33 -4.63 3.29
N TYR A 22 14.76 -5.10 2.12
CA TYR A 22 14.97 -4.26 0.94
C TYR A 22 14.06 -4.72 -0.19
N PHE A 23 13.46 -3.75 -0.86
CA PHE A 23 12.56 -3.94 -1.98
C PHE A 23 12.91 -3.00 -3.12
N TYR A 24 12.65 -3.46 -4.34
CA TYR A 24 12.92 -2.73 -5.58
C TYR A 24 11.57 -2.41 -6.25
N PRO A 25 11.09 -1.15 -6.15
CA PRO A 25 9.77 -0.77 -6.67
C PRO A 25 9.65 -0.75 -8.18
N PHE A 26 10.78 -0.65 -8.88
CA PHE A 26 10.84 -0.47 -10.32
C PHE A 26 11.80 -1.49 -10.93
N ASN A 27 11.72 -1.67 -12.25
CA ASN A 27 12.73 -2.42 -13.01
C ASN A 27 14.13 -1.83 -12.84
N ASP A 28 14.18 -0.51 -12.65
CA ASP A 28 15.39 0.19 -12.21
C ASP A 28 15.63 -0.07 -10.71
N ARG A 29 16.53 -1.01 -10.44
CA ARG A 29 16.89 -1.45 -9.08
C ARG A 29 17.77 -0.45 -8.33
N SER A 30 18.13 0.69 -8.93
CA SER A 30 18.81 1.77 -8.22
C SER A 30 17.88 2.47 -7.22
N TYR A 31 16.56 2.36 -7.37
CA TYR A 31 15.59 2.86 -6.40
C TYR A 31 15.21 1.76 -5.43
N VAL A 32 15.41 2.03 -4.14
CA VAL A 32 15.28 1.04 -3.08
C VAL A 32 14.31 1.54 -2.02
N LEU A 33 13.33 0.72 -1.70
CA LEU A 33 12.50 0.83 -0.50
C LEU A 33 13.10 -0.09 0.56
N ALA A 34 13.56 0.47 1.68
CA ALA A 34 14.08 -0.31 2.79
C ALA A 34 13.22 -0.12 4.03
N ILE A 35 13.01 -1.19 4.78
CA ILE A 35 12.25 -1.18 6.03
C ILE A 35 13.18 -1.63 7.14
N ASP A 36 13.37 -0.77 8.13
CA ASP A 36 14.15 -1.00 9.34
C ASP A 36 13.19 -1.28 10.50
N GLU A 37 13.39 -2.38 11.22
CA GLU A 37 12.48 -2.89 12.25
C GLU A 37 12.72 -2.21 13.61
N GLY A 38 12.92 -0.89 13.57
CA GLY A 38 13.25 -0.02 14.69
C GLY A 38 12.70 -0.48 16.05
N SER A 39 13.53 -0.28 17.07
CA SER A 39 13.34 -0.75 18.45
C SER A 39 11.89 -0.66 18.95
N VAL A 40 11.46 -1.68 19.70
CA VAL A 40 10.22 -1.62 20.49
C VAL A 40 10.26 -0.37 21.37
N LYS A 41 9.28 0.54 21.24
CA LYS A 41 9.18 1.69 22.15
C LYS A 41 8.67 1.20 23.50
N THR A 42 9.00 1.92 24.56
CA THR A 42 8.76 1.58 25.98
C THR A 42 7.29 1.29 26.34
N SER A 43 6.34 1.54 25.43
CA SER A 43 4.90 1.27 25.54
C SER A 43 4.42 -0.02 24.85
N GLY A 44 5.32 -0.85 24.30
CA GLY A 44 4.96 -2.06 23.55
C GLY A 44 4.54 -1.81 22.09
N GLU A 45 4.50 -0.54 21.67
CA GLU A 45 4.29 -0.14 20.28
C GLU A 45 5.59 -0.36 19.48
N ARG A 46 5.51 -1.16 18.41
CA ARG A 46 6.64 -1.35 17.49
C ARG A 46 6.61 -0.22 16.48
N VAL A 47 7.77 0.34 16.16
CA VAL A 47 7.87 1.36 15.12
C VAL A 47 8.89 0.92 14.10
N CYS A 48 8.48 0.77 12.85
CA CYS A 48 9.44 0.61 11.77
C CYS A 48 9.79 1.96 11.17
N THR A 49 10.98 2.04 10.60
CA THR A 49 11.32 3.15 9.72
C THR A 49 11.35 2.67 8.28
N VAL A 50 10.58 3.31 7.43
CA VAL A 50 10.58 3.09 5.99
C VAL A 50 11.42 4.16 5.32
N HIS A 51 12.39 3.72 4.52
CA HIS A 51 13.27 4.56 3.73
C HIS A 51 13.00 4.34 2.24
N PHE A 52 12.97 5.42 1.48
CA PHE A 52 13.05 5.34 0.03
C PHE A 52 14.24 6.16 -0.44
N PHE A 53 15.14 5.53 -1.19
CA PHE A 53 16.38 6.16 -1.63
C PHE A 53 16.78 5.73 -3.02
N HIS A 54 17.61 6.55 -3.65
CA HIS A 54 18.29 6.25 -4.90
C HIS A 54 19.75 5.89 -4.60
N GLN A 55 20.13 4.66 -4.93
CA GLN A 55 21.46 4.11 -4.79
C GLN A 55 22.23 4.29 -6.10
N LYS A 56 23.35 5.00 -6.04
CA LYS A 56 24.36 5.04 -7.10
C LYS A 56 25.64 4.37 -6.62
N THR A 57 26.55 4.09 -7.54
CA THR A 57 27.88 3.57 -7.19
C THR A 57 28.56 4.53 -6.20
N GLY A 58 28.91 4.03 -5.02
CA GLY A 58 29.58 4.79 -3.96
C GLY A 58 28.74 5.89 -3.28
N SER A 59 27.46 6.05 -3.59
CA SER A 59 26.62 7.08 -2.96
C SER A 59 25.15 6.70 -2.85
N GLN A 60 24.49 7.19 -1.81
CA GLN A 60 23.05 7.01 -1.58
C GLN A 60 22.39 8.37 -1.38
N THR A 61 21.27 8.62 -2.05
CA THR A 61 20.43 9.80 -1.84
C THR A 61 19.08 9.38 -1.27
N THR A 62 18.83 9.70 0.00
CA THR A 62 17.51 9.51 0.61
C THR A 62 16.51 10.44 -0.03
N LEU A 63 15.46 9.88 -0.62
CA LEU A 63 14.35 10.61 -1.23
C LEU A 63 13.31 10.95 -0.18
N TRP A 64 13.01 10.02 0.73
CA TRP A 64 12.23 10.27 1.94
C TRP A 64 12.45 9.17 3.00
N LYS A 65 12.05 9.48 4.24
CA LYS A 65 12.03 8.57 5.39
C LYS A 65 10.73 8.78 6.16
N GLN A 66 10.11 7.71 6.67
CA GLN A 66 8.90 7.78 7.50
C GLN A 66 8.96 6.75 8.64
N GLU A 67 8.51 7.15 9.83
CA GLU A 67 8.24 6.21 10.92
C GLU A 67 6.78 5.73 10.85
N LEU A 68 6.57 4.43 10.99
CA LEU A 68 5.25 3.80 10.97
C LEU A 68 5.06 2.96 12.23
N ALA A 69 3.93 3.16 12.91
CA ALA A 69 3.52 2.32 14.02
C ALA A 69 3.03 0.96 13.51
N MET A 70 3.48 -0.13 14.11
CA MET A 70 3.09 -1.49 13.74
C MET A 70 2.80 -2.32 14.99
N GLN A 71 1.89 -3.28 14.87
CA GLN A 71 1.62 -4.30 15.88
C GLN A 71 2.57 -5.50 15.72
N TYR A 72 2.85 -5.89 14.48
CA TYR A 72 3.65 -7.08 14.15
C TYR A 72 4.90 -6.71 13.36
N GLY A 73 5.72 -7.70 12.98
CA GLY A 73 6.94 -7.49 12.19
C GLY A 73 6.68 -7.00 10.75
N GLN A 74 7.76 -6.86 9.96
CA GLN A 74 7.71 -6.33 8.59
C GLN A 74 7.11 -7.30 7.56
N GLU A 75 5.86 -7.71 7.73
CA GLU A 75 5.16 -8.39 6.65
C GLU A 75 4.79 -7.39 5.55
N THR A 76 5.13 -7.75 4.31
CA THR A 76 4.87 -6.90 3.15
C THR A 76 4.19 -7.68 2.06
N LYS A 77 3.18 -7.08 1.42
CA LYS A 77 2.48 -7.62 0.26
C LYS A 77 2.65 -6.67 -0.92
N LYS A 78 2.42 -7.17 -2.14
CA LYS A 78 2.40 -6.37 -3.37
C LYS A 78 1.08 -6.59 -4.09
N ALA A 79 0.45 -5.51 -4.54
CA ALA A 79 -0.77 -5.55 -5.33
C ALA A 79 -0.97 -4.21 -6.04
N ASP A 80 -1.64 -4.20 -7.19
CA ASP A 80 -2.01 -2.97 -7.88
C ASP A 80 -3.31 -2.41 -7.28
N PHE A 81 -3.22 -1.28 -6.56
CA PHE A 81 -4.34 -0.65 -5.87
C PHE A 81 -4.88 0.60 -6.58
N ASN A 82 -4.33 0.94 -7.75
CA ASN A 82 -4.78 2.10 -8.52
C ASN A 82 -5.15 1.76 -9.99
N GLY A 83 -4.87 0.53 -10.44
CA GLY A 83 -5.16 0.03 -11.77
C GLY A 83 -4.20 0.51 -12.86
N ASP A 84 -3.00 0.97 -12.50
CA ASP A 84 -2.00 1.45 -13.46
C ASP A 84 -1.09 0.34 -14.02
N GLY A 85 -1.30 -0.91 -13.59
CA GLY A 85 -0.54 -2.09 -14.00
C GLY A 85 0.81 -2.23 -13.28
N VAL A 86 1.09 -1.38 -12.29
CA VAL A 86 2.29 -1.45 -11.45
C VAL A 86 1.89 -1.94 -10.06
N ALA A 87 2.65 -2.88 -9.53
CA ALA A 87 2.41 -3.35 -8.17
C ALA A 87 2.81 -2.28 -7.14
N ASP A 88 1.88 -1.93 -6.27
CA ASP A 88 2.10 -1.09 -5.09
C ASP A 88 2.61 -1.92 -3.91
N PHE A 89 3.06 -1.23 -2.85
CA PHE A 89 3.61 -1.86 -1.66
C PHE A 89 2.67 -1.72 -0.47
N LEU A 90 2.34 -2.85 0.14
CA LEU A 90 1.61 -2.91 1.39
C LEU A 90 2.56 -3.34 2.50
N ILE A 91 2.54 -2.62 3.62
CA ILE A 91 3.25 -2.99 4.85
C ILE A 91 2.19 -3.25 5.91
N LEU A 92 2.18 -4.45 6.51
CA LEU A 92 1.21 -4.81 7.54
C LEU A 92 1.37 -3.88 8.75
N LYS A 93 0.34 -3.08 9.04
CA LYS A 93 0.25 -2.28 10.26
C LYS A 93 -0.12 -3.16 11.43
N GLY A 94 -1.06 -4.07 11.25
CA GLY A 94 -1.58 -4.91 12.32
C GLY A 94 -2.89 -5.58 11.97
N THR A 95 -3.58 -6.08 13.00
CA THR A 95 -4.90 -6.67 12.85
C THR A 95 -5.88 -6.09 13.87
N GLY A 96 -7.16 -6.09 13.50
CA GLY A 96 -8.30 -5.83 14.39
C GLY A 96 -9.20 -7.06 14.49
N ALA A 97 -10.30 -6.95 15.24
CA ALA A 97 -11.33 -7.99 15.35
C ALA A 97 -10.77 -9.40 15.63
N ARG A 98 -9.89 -9.51 16.63
CA ARG A 98 -9.21 -10.77 17.03
C ARG A 98 -8.41 -11.43 15.89
N GLY A 99 -7.88 -10.64 14.96
CA GLY A 99 -7.03 -11.12 13.87
C GLY A 99 -7.69 -11.08 12.50
N SER A 100 -9.01 -10.93 12.41
CA SER A 100 -9.74 -11.03 11.13
C SER A 100 -9.70 -9.77 10.26
N ASN A 101 -9.31 -8.62 10.82
CA ASN A 101 -9.21 -7.37 10.07
C ASN A 101 -7.74 -7.01 9.84
N GLU A 102 -7.14 -7.40 8.72
CA GLU A 102 -5.80 -6.95 8.34
C GLU A 102 -5.81 -5.45 8.01
N LEU A 103 -4.84 -4.70 8.53
CA LEU A 103 -4.65 -3.26 8.30
C LEU A 103 -3.28 -3.01 7.69
N TYR A 104 -3.18 -2.14 6.69
CA TYR A 104 -1.96 -1.93 5.91
C TYR A 104 -1.60 -0.47 5.71
N TYR A 105 -0.31 -0.15 5.65
CA TYR A 105 0.14 1.05 4.96
C TYR A 105 0.31 0.76 3.47
N LEU A 106 -0.32 1.57 2.61
CA LEU A 106 -0.17 1.48 1.16
C LEU A 106 0.77 2.56 0.63
N PHE A 107 1.74 2.16 -0.19
CA PHE A 107 2.63 3.04 -0.94
C PHE A 107 2.46 2.81 -2.43
N LEU A 108 1.92 3.82 -3.12
CA LEU A 108 1.74 3.76 -4.57
C LEU A 108 3.08 3.90 -5.29
N ALA A 109 3.34 3.00 -6.23
CA ALA A 109 4.52 3.03 -7.07
C ALA A 109 4.26 3.79 -8.38
N ASN A 110 5.10 4.78 -8.69
CA ASN A 110 5.07 5.46 -9.99
C ASN A 110 6.45 5.31 -10.66
N PRO A 111 6.62 4.32 -11.56
CA PRO A 111 7.89 4.07 -12.23
C PRO A 111 8.34 5.19 -13.18
N LYS A 112 7.38 5.96 -13.73
CA LYS A 112 7.67 7.08 -14.63
C LYS A 112 8.29 8.25 -13.88
N ALA A 113 7.70 8.61 -12.73
CA ALA A 113 8.19 9.68 -11.87
C ALA A 113 9.28 9.22 -10.88
N LYS A 114 9.52 7.90 -10.79
CA LYS A 114 10.42 7.27 -9.81
C LYS A 114 10.06 7.63 -8.37
N THR A 115 8.76 7.69 -8.07
CA THR A 115 8.27 8.03 -6.73
C THR A 115 7.52 6.87 -6.10
N LEU A 116 7.68 6.73 -4.79
CA LEU A 116 6.75 6.01 -3.93
C LEU A 116 6.00 7.01 -3.06
N LYS A 117 4.67 6.89 -2.94
CA LYS A 117 3.86 7.82 -2.14
C LYS A 117 2.85 7.07 -1.28
N ARG A 118 2.88 7.32 0.03
CA ARG A 118 1.90 6.76 0.98
C ARG A 118 0.49 7.28 0.69
N VAL A 119 -0.49 6.40 0.83
CA VAL A 119 -1.91 6.74 0.80
C VAL A 119 -2.40 6.96 2.23
N LYS A 120 -2.83 8.18 2.56
CA LYS A 120 -3.29 8.50 3.91
C LYS A 120 -4.71 7.97 4.14
N GLY A 121 -4.92 7.36 5.30
CA GLY A 121 -6.20 6.76 5.71
C GLY A 121 -6.37 5.31 5.24
N PHE A 122 -5.43 4.78 4.44
CA PHE A 122 -5.47 3.37 4.02
C PHE A 122 -5.17 2.44 5.19
N GLU A 123 -4.37 2.92 6.13
CA GLU A 123 -4.00 2.25 7.38
C GLU A 123 -5.14 1.98 8.35
N ASP A 124 -6.32 2.54 8.08
CA ASP A 124 -7.51 2.37 8.90
C ASP A 124 -8.59 1.55 8.18
N LEU A 125 -8.31 1.04 6.98
CA LEU A 125 -9.23 0.18 6.22
C LEU A 125 -9.00 -1.29 6.56
N PRO A 126 -9.99 -2.00 7.14
CA PRO A 126 -9.96 -3.45 7.26
C PRO A 126 -9.98 -4.14 5.90
N ASN A 127 -9.11 -5.14 5.73
CA ASN A 127 -9.07 -6.06 4.59
C ASN A 127 -9.29 -5.36 3.24
N PRO A 128 -8.46 -4.37 2.89
CA PRO A 128 -8.67 -3.58 1.69
C PRO A 128 -8.39 -4.43 0.44
N SER A 129 -9.21 -4.25 -0.59
CA SER A 129 -9.06 -4.90 -1.90
C SER A 129 -9.35 -3.92 -3.03
N TYR A 130 -8.67 -4.05 -4.16
CA TYR A 130 -8.93 -3.22 -5.33
C TYR A 130 -9.96 -3.89 -6.25
N HIS A 131 -10.96 -3.13 -6.66
CA HIS A 131 -12.02 -3.59 -7.55
C HIS A 131 -11.84 -2.97 -8.96
N PRO A 132 -11.23 -3.71 -9.91
CA PRO A 132 -10.77 -3.14 -11.18
C PRO A 132 -11.90 -2.61 -12.07
N LYS A 133 -13.06 -3.30 -12.07
CA LYS A 133 -14.24 -2.89 -12.86
C LYS A 133 -14.71 -1.46 -12.57
N TYR A 134 -14.60 -1.01 -11.32
CA TYR A 134 -15.08 0.30 -10.88
C TYR A 134 -13.95 1.26 -10.48
N GLN A 135 -12.71 0.76 -10.46
CA GLN A 135 -11.51 1.48 -10.03
C GLN A 135 -11.69 2.08 -8.64
N VAL A 136 -12.14 1.25 -7.70
CA VAL A 136 -12.35 1.61 -6.28
C VAL A 136 -11.60 0.65 -5.38
N VAL A 137 -11.34 1.08 -4.16
CA VAL A 137 -10.89 0.22 -3.07
C VAL A 137 -12.13 -0.17 -2.26
N THR A 138 -12.35 -1.47 -2.07
CA THR A 138 -13.29 -1.99 -1.10
C THR A 138 -12.56 -2.25 0.21
N SER A 139 -13.24 -2.06 1.33
CA SER A 139 -12.79 -2.49 2.65
C SER A 139 -13.87 -3.38 3.25
N TYR A 140 -13.46 -4.53 3.78
CA TYR A 140 -14.37 -5.51 4.36
C TYR A 140 -14.06 -5.72 5.84
N SER A 141 -14.98 -5.29 6.71
CA SER A 141 -14.77 -5.26 8.16
C SER A 141 -15.59 -6.34 8.86
N PHE A 142 -14.94 -7.13 9.71
CA PHE A 142 -15.58 -8.05 10.65
C PHE A 142 -15.87 -7.32 11.97
N ALA A 143 -17.15 -7.14 12.33
CA ALA A 143 -17.58 -6.39 13.52
C ALA A 143 -18.90 -6.91 14.13
N GLY A 144 -19.02 -8.22 14.33
CA GLY A 144 -20.25 -8.91 14.77
C GLY A 144 -21.26 -9.11 13.63
N LYS A 145 -21.40 -8.11 12.78
CA LYS A 145 -21.86 -8.20 11.39
C LYS A 145 -20.72 -7.78 10.47
N ASN A 146 -20.77 -8.19 9.21
CA ASN A 146 -19.75 -7.85 8.24
C ASN A 146 -20.20 -6.67 7.38
N TYR A 147 -19.27 -5.76 7.07
CA TYR A 147 -19.59 -4.54 6.34
C TYR A 147 -18.61 -4.28 5.22
N TYR A 148 -19.14 -3.84 4.08
CA TYR A 148 -18.36 -3.24 3.00
C TYR A 148 -18.38 -1.72 3.12
N SER A 149 -17.21 -1.12 2.84
CA SER A 149 -17.05 0.32 2.63
C SER A 149 -16.31 0.55 1.32
N ILE A 150 -16.71 1.55 0.55
CA ILE A 150 -16.19 1.80 -0.80
C ILE A 150 -15.42 3.11 -0.82
N TYR A 151 -14.22 3.12 -1.40
CA TYR A 151 -13.35 4.27 -1.44
C TYR A 151 -12.82 4.53 -2.85
N ARG A 152 -12.61 5.81 -3.14
CA ARG A 152 -11.85 6.26 -4.31
C ARG A 152 -10.54 6.89 -3.88
N MET A 153 -9.54 6.72 -4.73
CA MET A 153 -8.28 7.42 -4.62
C MET A 153 -8.47 8.86 -5.13
N GLY A 154 -8.46 9.82 -4.20
CA GLY A 154 -8.56 11.24 -4.47
C GLY A 154 -7.23 11.90 -4.84
N LYS A 155 -7.27 13.22 -5.07
CA LYS A 155 -6.05 14.02 -5.27
C LYS A 155 -5.16 13.94 -4.02
N GLY A 156 -3.85 13.93 -4.22
CA GLY A 156 -2.89 13.91 -3.11
C GLY A 156 -2.79 12.56 -2.37
N ASN A 157 -3.24 11.46 -2.99
CA ASN A 157 -3.19 10.11 -2.44
C ASN A 157 -3.94 9.99 -1.10
N GLN A 158 -5.17 10.51 -1.09
CA GLN A 158 -6.10 10.38 0.02
C GLN A 158 -7.28 9.52 -0.40
N LEU A 159 -7.77 8.68 0.50
CA LEU A 159 -9.00 7.95 0.26
C LEU A 159 -10.22 8.82 0.53
N ILE A 160 -11.20 8.74 -0.37
CA ILE A 160 -12.49 9.40 -0.25
C ILE A 160 -13.55 8.30 -0.23
N GLN A 161 -14.30 8.20 0.87
CA GLN A 161 -15.40 7.25 0.96
C GLN A 161 -16.52 7.64 -0.02
N VAL A 162 -17.07 6.64 -0.70
CA VAL A 162 -18.16 6.79 -1.66
C VAL A 162 -19.42 6.14 -1.07
N GLY A 163 -20.38 6.98 -0.70
CA GLY A 163 -21.62 6.53 -0.06
C GLY A 163 -21.39 6.01 1.36
N ASN A 164 -22.45 5.46 1.95
CA ASN A 164 -22.38 4.86 3.28
C ASN A 164 -21.87 3.41 3.19
N SER A 165 -21.22 2.95 4.25
CA SER A 165 -20.95 1.53 4.45
C SER A 165 -22.26 0.73 4.50
N PHE A 166 -22.22 -0.52 4.09
CA PHE A 166 -23.39 -1.39 4.07
C PHE A 166 -23.05 -2.79 4.59
N GLU A 167 -24.01 -3.42 5.26
CA GLU A 167 -23.89 -4.79 5.76
C GLU A 167 -23.83 -5.78 4.58
N ASP A 168 -22.97 -6.79 4.72
CA ASP A 168 -22.97 -7.96 3.86
C ASP A 168 -24.03 -8.96 4.32
N SER A 169 -25.28 -8.69 3.96
CA SER A 169 -26.41 -9.57 4.15
C SER A 169 -26.64 -10.51 2.95
N PHE A 170 -25.64 -10.68 2.10
CA PHE A 170 -25.75 -11.37 0.80
C PHE A 170 -24.59 -12.33 0.56
N ASP A 171 -23.92 -12.74 1.65
CA ASP A 171 -22.83 -13.72 1.67
C ASP A 171 -21.73 -13.42 0.65
N SER A 172 -21.40 -12.13 0.47
CA SER A 172 -20.39 -11.65 -0.47
C SER A 172 -20.63 -12.07 -1.94
N ASP A 173 -21.88 -12.31 -2.35
CA ASP A 173 -22.22 -12.49 -3.76
C ASP A 173 -21.71 -11.32 -4.61
N GLU A 174 -20.86 -11.65 -5.60
CA GLU A 174 -20.14 -10.66 -6.40
C GLU A 174 -21.08 -9.80 -7.25
N LYS A 175 -22.19 -10.35 -7.75
CA LYS A 175 -23.15 -9.59 -8.57
C LYS A 175 -23.92 -8.58 -7.73
N ILE A 176 -24.28 -8.95 -6.50
CA ILE A 176 -24.94 -8.05 -5.56
C ILE A 176 -23.95 -6.97 -5.09
N LEU A 177 -22.70 -7.34 -4.79
CA LEU A 177 -21.64 -6.38 -4.45
C LEU A 177 -21.44 -5.37 -5.59
N ASP A 178 -21.32 -5.86 -6.83
CA ASP A 178 -21.19 -5.05 -8.04
C ASP A 178 -22.33 -4.02 -8.14
N SER A 179 -23.56 -4.46 -7.95
CA SER A 179 -24.76 -3.61 -8.00
C SER A 179 -24.73 -2.53 -6.91
N LYS A 180 -24.33 -2.88 -5.68
CA LYS A 180 -24.19 -1.92 -4.56
C LYS A 180 -23.10 -0.89 -4.81
N ILE A 181 -21.93 -1.31 -5.35
CA ILE A 181 -20.85 -0.39 -5.72
C ILE A 181 -21.33 0.58 -6.80
N ALA A 182 -21.97 0.07 -7.86
CA ALA A 182 -22.51 0.90 -8.93
C ALA A 182 -23.54 1.93 -8.42
N ALA A 183 -24.42 1.51 -7.51
CA ALA A 183 -25.41 2.39 -6.88
C ALA A 183 -24.75 3.51 -6.04
N ALA A 184 -23.77 3.16 -5.19
CA ALA A 184 -23.04 4.13 -4.38
C ALA A 184 -22.32 5.18 -5.24
N LEU A 185 -21.68 4.74 -6.33
CA LEU A 185 -21.00 5.63 -7.28
C LEU A 185 -21.98 6.57 -8.02
N LYS A 186 -23.18 6.10 -8.36
CA LYS A 186 -24.22 6.93 -8.99
C LYS A 186 -24.70 8.03 -8.05
N GLN A 187 -24.99 7.68 -6.79
CA GLN A 187 -25.45 8.64 -5.78
C GLN A 187 -24.41 9.72 -5.48
N HIS A 188 -23.14 9.33 -5.35
CA HIS A 188 -22.04 10.27 -5.13
C HIS A 188 -21.94 11.30 -6.27
N LYS A 189 -22.03 10.87 -7.54
CA LYS A 189 -22.02 11.80 -8.70
C LYS A 189 -23.20 12.79 -8.68
N THR A 190 -24.38 12.37 -8.21
CA THR A 190 -25.55 13.24 -8.14
C THR A 190 -25.50 14.23 -6.98
N GLY A 191 -24.88 13.86 -5.85
CA GLY A 191 -24.68 14.75 -4.71
C GLY A 191 -23.71 15.90 -5.01
N THR A 192 -22.59 15.62 -5.69
CA THR A 192 -21.60 16.64 -6.07
C THR A 192 -22.12 17.65 -7.11
N LYS A 193 -23.13 17.28 -7.91
CA LYS A 193 -23.75 18.19 -8.89
C LYS A 193 -24.74 19.18 -8.27
N LYS A 194 -25.27 18.92 -7.07
CA LYS A 194 -26.24 19.81 -6.40
C LYS A 194 -25.57 20.90 -5.55
N SER A 195 -24.25 20.86 -5.41
CA SER A 195 -23.47 21.76 -4.54
C SER A 195 -22.60 22.76 -5.32
N ASN A 196 -22.83 22.94 -6.63
CA ASN A 196 -22.15 23.93 -7.47
C ASN A 196 -23.16 24.92 -8.05
#